data_AF-A0A7Y6XLL9-F1
#
_entry.id   AF-A0A7Y6XLL9-F1
#
_cell.length_a   1.000
_cell.length_b   1.000
_cell.length_c   1.000
_cell.angle_alpha   90.00
_cell.angle_beta   90.00
_cell.angle_gamma   90.00
#
_symmetry.space_group_name_H-M   'P 1'
#
loop_
_entity.id
_entity.type
_entity.pdbx_description
1 polymer ?
#
loop_
_entity_poly.entity_id
_entity_poly.type
_entity_poly.pdbx_seq_one_letter_code
_entity_poly.pdbx_strand_id
1 'polypeptide(L)'
;MSRELLSSKIVVEEEEPRVRGIPSAPTSVAGAVGLAERGPIGQAVLCTSFEEYQATFGGFTPDSDLALAAMGFFENGGTHLWAVRTAHYEDASNPESHTATPAAAALTTGGGPTPAVVRGTLRPPFTLADGQRLEVSSNGAEAVDVVFSGTAASVSAGRPGPYTLTAGQSLRVRVDDGR
;
A
#
# COMPACT_ATOMS: atom_id res chain seq x y z
N MET A 1 -10.41 -50.45 37.24
CA MET A 1 -10.56 -51.72 37.97
C MET A 1 -11.60 -51.52 39.07
N SER A 2 -12.79 -52.07 38.89
CA SER A 2 -13.89 -52.01 39.86
C SER A 2 -13.53 -52.83 41.09
N ARG A 3 -13.44 -52.17 42.27
CA ARG A 3 -13.23 -52.83 43.55
C ARG A 3 -14.58 -52.96 44.26
N GLU A 4 -15.09 -54.18 44.36
CA GLU A 4 -16.23 -54.52 45.22
C GLU A 4 -15.91 -54.26 46.69
N LEU A 5 -16.83 -53.59 47.40
CA LEU A 5 -16.71 -53.18 48.81
C LEU A 5 -17.58 -54.11 49.67
N LEU A 6 -17.00 -55.22 50.18
CA LEU A 6 -17.72 -56.24 50.96
C LEU A 6 -17.54 -56.11 52.49
N SER A 7 -17.22 -54.94 53.01
CA SER A 7 -17.25 -54.65 54.45
C SER A 7 -17.42 -53.15 54.67
N SER A 8 -18.01 -52.75 55.81
CA SER A 8 -18.14 -51.35 56.24
C SER A 8 -16.74 -50.79 56.52
N LYS A 9 -16.03 -50.38 55.47
CA LYS A 9 -14.69 -49.79 55.52
C LYS A 9 -14.75 -48.41 54.89
N ILE A 10 -14.29 -47.42 55.64
CA ILE A 10 -14.12 -46.04 55.17
C ILE A 10 -12.85 -46.00 54.30
N VAL A 11 -13.00 -45.53 53.06
CA VAL A 11 -11.89 -45.28 52.13
C VAL A 11 -11.82 -43.78 51.94
N VAL A 12 -10.65 -43.19 52.22
CA VAL A 12 -10.36 -41.78 52.00
C VAL A 12 -9.44 -41.70 50.79
N GLU A 13 -9.85 -40.92 49.80
CA GLU A 13 -9.07 -40.61 48.60
C GLU A 13 -8.90 -39.10 48.56
N GLU A 14 -7.66 -38.63 48.63
CA GLU A 14 -7.33 -37.20 48.50
C GLU A 14 -7.09 -36.89 47.03
N GLU A 15 -7.98 -36.10 46.44
CA GLU A 15 -7.72 -35.46 45.14
C GLU A 15 -7.06 -34.09 45.36
N GLU A 16 -6.11 -33.73 44.49
CA GLU A 16 -5.53 -32.39 44.50
C GLU A 16 -6.63 -31.33 44.28
N PRO A 17 -6.70 -30.27 45.11
CA PRO A 17 -7.68 -29.23 44.94
C PRO A 17 -7.50 -28.54 43.59
N ARG A 18 -8.39 -28.79 42.63
CA ARG A 18 -8.49 -27.99 41.40
C ARG A 18 -9.17 -26.67 41.73
N VAL A 19 -8.43 -25.73 42.31
CA VAL A 19 -8.95 -24.38 42.56
C VAL A 19 -9.02 -23.66 41.21
N ARG A 20 -10.24 -23.56 40.66
CA ARG A 20 -10.48 -22.68 39.51
C ARG A 20 -10.63 -21.25 40.02
N GLY A 21 -9.53 -20.51 40.03
CA GLY A 21 -9.54 -19.08 40.36
C GLY A 21 -10.49 -18.31 39.44
N ILE A 22 -11.21 -17.33 39.99
CA ILE A 22 -12.04 -16.41 39.22
C ILE A 22 -11.12 -15.26 38.78
N PRO A 23 -10.91 -15.06 37.45
CA PRO A 23 -10.08 -13.95 36.98
C PRO A 23 -10.77 -12.63 37.30
N SER A 24 -9.98 -11.62 37.69
CA SER A 24 -10.47 -10.25 37.83
C SER A 24 -10.82 -9.68 36.45
N ALA A 25 -11.95 -8.98 36.36
CA ALA A 25 -12.35 -8.25 35.16
C ALA A 25 -12.06 -6.75 35.34
N PRO A 26 -11.70 -6.03 34.26
CA PRO A 26 -11.53 -4.58 34.33
C PRO A 26 -12.86 -3.92 34.70
N THR A 27 -12.84 -3.03 35.70
CA THR A 27 -14.03 -2.32 36.20
C THR A 27 -14.29 -0.99 35.50
N SER A 28 -13.38 -0.56 34.61
CA SER A 28 -13.49 0.68 33.84
C SER A 28 -13.11 0.42 32.39
N VAL A 29 -14.10 0.03 31.60
CA VAL A 29 -14.02 -0.09 30.14
C VAL A 29 -15.10 0.84 29.56
N ALA A 30 -14.68 1.87 28.83
CA ALA A 30 -15.59 2.80 28.18
C ALA A 30 -15.85 2.39 26.73
N GLY A 31 -17.04 2.71 26.24
CA GLY A 31 -17.38 2.63 24.82
C GLY A 31 -17.80 4.00 24.31
N ALA A 32 -17.26 4.43 23.16
CA ALA A 32 -17.61 5.68 22.53
C ALA A 32 -17.89 5.48 21.04
N VAL A 33 -18.95 6.11 20.55
CA VAL A 33 -19.37 6.07 19.14
C VAL A 33 -19.49 7.50 18.65
N GLY A 34 -18.91 7.79 17.49
CA GLY A 34 -18.98 9.14 16.92
C GLY A 34 -18.33 9.23 15.55
N LEU A 35 -18.33 10.43 14.98
CA LEU A 35 -17.60 10.69 13.73
C LEU A 35 -16.09 10.72 14.02
N ALA A 36 -15.27 10.35 13.04
CA ALA A 36 -13.82 10.44 13.14
C ALA A 36 -13.20 10.78 11.78
N GLU A 37 -12.03 11.40 11.81
CA GLU A 37 -11.27 11.81 10.62
C GLU A 37 -11.05 10.63 9.66
N ARG A 38 -10.62 9.50 10.21
CA ARG A 38 -10.30 8.28 9.47
C ARG A 38 -10.59 7.03 10.31
N GLY A 39 -10.25 5.86 9.77
CA GLY A 39 -10.41 4.57 10.45
C GLY A 39 -11.64 3.78 9.98
N PRO A 40 -11.77 2.53 10.44
CA PRO A 40 -12.82 1.62 10.01
C PRO A 40 -14.20 2.08 10.49
N ILE A 41 -15.19 2.05 9.60
CA ILE A 41 -16.57 2.48 9.89
C ILE A 41 -17.36 1.29 10.45
N GLY A 42 -18.13 1.53 11.52
CA GLY A 42 -18.99 0.51 12.14
C GLY A 42 -18.24 -0.59 12.90
N GLN A 43 -16.91 -0.52 12.95
CA GLN A 43 -16.07 -1.51 13.63
C GLN A 43 -15.59 -0.98 14.98
N ALA A 44 -15.78 -1.77 16.03
CA ALA A 44 -15.23 -1.50 17.35
C ALA A 44 -13.74 -1.81 17.37
N VAL A 45 -12.93 -0.82 17.75
CA VAL A 45 -11.48 -0.95 17.94
C VAL A 45 -11.15 -0.57 19.37
N LEU A 46 -10.38 -1.43 20.05
CA LEU A 46 -9.86 -1.15 21.37
C LEU A 46 -8.68 -0.19 21.26
N CYS A 47 -8.73 0.90 22.01
CA CYS A 47 -7.64 1.83 22.21
C CYS A 47 -7.29 1.86 23.70
N THR A 48 -6.00 1.72 24.00
CA THR A 48 -5.44 1.72 25.36
C THR A 48 -4.72 3.02 25.71
N SER A 49 -4.52 3.90 24.72
CA SER A 49 -4.04 5.27 24.88
C SER A 49 -4.68 6.20 23.87
N PHE A 50 -4.58 7.51 24.11
CA PHE A 50 -5.03 8.52 23.15
C PHE A 50 -4.19 8.54 21.86
N GLU A 51 -2.92 8.15 21.94
CA GLU A 51 -2.04 8.01 20.77
C GLU A 51 -2.50 6.86 19.87
N GLU A 52 -2.91 5.73 20.46
CA GLU A 52 -3.47 4.59 19.73
C GLU A 52 -4.81 4.95 19.07
N TYR A 53 -5.65 5.72 19.78
CA TYR A 53 -6.85 6.30 19.19
C TYR A 53 -6.51 7.16 17.97
N GLN A 54 -5.57 8.11 18.09
CA GLN A 54 -5.18 8.99 16.99
C GLN A 54 -4.54 8.24 15.80
N ALA A 55 -3.78 7.19 16.09
CA ALA A 55 -3.17 6.34 15.07
C ALA A 55 -4.23 5.62 14.20
N THR A 56 -5.39 5.29 14.79
CA THR A 56 -6.48 4.57 14.10
C THR A 56 -7.51 5.52 13.50
N PHE A 57 -7.99 6.46 14.31
CA PHE A 57 -9.16 7.30 14.02
C PHE A 57 -8.82 8.73 13.59
N GLY A 58 -7.55 9.12 13.71
CA GLY A 58 -7.08 10.48 13.41
C GLY A 58 -7.29 11.46 14.58
N GLY A 59 -7.13 12.73 14.27
CA GLY A 59 -7.13 13.81 15.26
C GLY A 59 -8.50 14.47 15.42
N PHE A 60 -8.46 15.76 15.75
CA PHE A 60 -9.64 16.59 15.94
C PHE A 60 -10.26 16.99 14.61
N THR A 61 -11.58 16.87 14.51
CA THR A 61 -12.36 17.31 13.35
C THR A 61 -13.42 18.31 13.80
N PRO A 62 -13.73 19.35 13.01
CA PRO A 62 -14.78 20.31 13.35
C PRO A 62 -16.15 19.67 13.56
N ASP A 63 -16.41 18.56 12.87
CA ASP A 63 -17.71 17.89 12.85
C ASP A 63 -17.84 16.76 13.88
N SER A 64 -16.89 16.61 14.81
CA SER A 64 -16.94 15.53 15.82
C SER A 64 -16.25 15.86 17.14
N ASP A 65 -16.93 15.51 18.22
CA ASP A 65 -16.38 15.55 19.58
C ASP A 65 -15.71 14.23 20.00
N LEU A 66 -15.69 13.18 19.16
CA LEU A 66 -15.19 11.87 19.56
C LEU A 66 -13.71 11.91 19.98
N ALA A 67 -12.88 12.67 19.26
CA ALA A 67 -11.47 12.84 19.61
C ALA A 67 -11.28 13.63 20.91
N LEU A 68 -12.12 14.65 21.16
CA LEU A 68 -12.12 15.42 22.41
C LEU A 68 -12.53 14.54 23.60
N ALA A 69 -13.58 13.73 23.43
CA ALA A 69 -14.05 12.80 24.44
C ALA A 69 -13.02 11.70 24.74
N ALA A 70 -12.37 11.15 23.71
CA ALA A 70 -11.31 10.16 23.87
C ALA A 70 -10.11 10.75 24.64
N MET A 71 -9.65 11.94 24.24
CA MET A 71 -8.57 12.65 24.94
C MET A 71 -8.93 12.86 26.41
N GLY A 72 -10.10 13.46 26.69
CA GLY A 72 -10.56 13.69 28.05
C GLY A 72 -10.69 12.40 28.86
N PHE A 73 -11.14 11.29 28.26
CA PHE A 73 -11.21 10.00 28.94
C PHE A 73 -9.83 9.52 29.40
N PHE A 74 -8.83 9.54 28.52
CA PHE A 74 -7.48 9.09 28.86
C PHE A 74 -6.77 10.05 29.83
N GLU A 75 -6.96 11.36 29.67
CA GLU A 75 -6.41 12.37 30.60
C GLU A 75 -7.00 12.25 32.02
N ASN A 76 -8.25 11.80 32.14
CA ASN A 76 -8.90 11.54 33.42
C ASN A 76 -8.62 10.14 33.99
N GLY A 77 -7.62 9.42 33.46
CA GLY A 77 -7.18 8.12 33.98
C GLY A 77 -7.94 6.90 33.45
N GLY A 78 -8.73 7.07 32.37
CA GLY A 78 -9.26 5.96 31.60
C GLY A 78 -8.16 5.12 30.95
N THR A 79 -8.36 3.81 30.83
CA THR A 79 -7.32 2.89 30.32
C THR A 79 -7.78 1.97 29.18
N HIS A 80 -9.07 1.75 29.03
CA HIS A 80 -9.63 0.89 28.00
C HIS A 80 -10.83 1.59 27.34
N LEU A 81 -10.66 2.02 26.09
CA LEU A 81 -11.69 2.65 25.29
C LEU A 81 -11.99 1.81 24.05
N TRP A 82 -13.21 1.32 23.91
CA TRP A 82 -13.71 0.83 22.63
C TRP A 82 -14.28 1.99 21.84
N ALA A 83 -13.60 2.37 20.76
CA ALA A 83 -14.04 3.42 19.86
C ALA A 83 -14.67 2.82 18.59
N VAL A 84 -15.80 3.38 18.17
CA VAL A 84 -16.46 3.05 16.91
C VAL A 84 -16.64 4.34 16.12
N ARG A 85 -16.02 4.40 14.94
CA ARG A 85 -16.33 5.44 13.98
C ARG A 85 -17.66 5.12 13.30
N THR A 86 -18.57 6.08 13.28
CA THR A 86 -19.81 5.97 12.52
C THR A 86 -19.81 6.91 11.31
N ALA A 87 -20.81 6.75 10.45
CA ALA A 87 -21.14 7.61 9.33
C ALA A 87 -22.66 7.63 9.17
N HIS A 88 -23.17 8.39 8.21
CA HIS A 88 -24.58 8.29 7.83
C HIS A 88 -24.83 6.96 7.10
N TYR A 89 -25.95 6.30 7.41
CA TYR A 89 -26.42 5.07 6.77
C TYR A 89 -27.76 5.34 6.10
N GLU A 90 -27.96 4.88 4.87
CA GLU A 90 -29.28 4.93 4.22
C GLU A 90 -30.28 3.97 4.91
N ASP A 91 -29.79 2.84 5.41
CA ASP A 91 -30.53 1.87 6.21
C ASP A 91 -29.71 1.45 7.44
N ALA A 92 -30.13 1.88 8.62
CA ALA A 92 -29.43 1.59 9.88
C ALA A 92 -29.31 0.09 10.21
N SER A 93 -30.09 -0.78 9.57
CA SER A 93 -29.99 -2.24 9.74
C SER A 93 -28.96 -2.89 8.82
N ASN A 94 -28.51 -2.18 7.78
CA ASN A 94 -27.53 -2.67 6.82
C ASN A 94 -26.19 -1.91 6.99
N PRO A 95 -25.13 -2.55 7.51
CA PRO A 95 -23.83 -1.91 7.72
C PRO A 95 -23.13 -1.48 6.41
N GLU A 96 -23.50 -2.06 5.27
CA GLU A 96 -22.95 -1.68 3.96
C GLU A 96 -23.64 -0.43 3.37
N SER A 97 -24.72 0.06 3.99
CA SER A 97 -25.47 1.23 3.50
C SER A 97 -24.85 2.57 3.88
N HIS A 98 -23.61 2.58 4.38
CA HIS A 98 -22.96 3.81 4.77
C HIS A 98 -22.69 4.71 3.56
N THR A 99 -22.92 6.02 3.69
CA THR A 99 -22.73 6.97 2.59
C THR A 99 -21.36 7.65 2.61
N ALA A 100 -20.42 7.15 3.42
CA ALA A 100 -19.07 7.70 3.52
C ALA A 100 -18.26 7.41 2.25
N THR A 101 -17.65 8.45 1.67
CA THR A 101 -16.77 8.31 0.52
C THR A 101 -15.35 7.94 0.98
N PRO A 102 -14.74 6.87 0.45
CA PRO A 102 -13.35 6.55 0.78
C PRO A 102 -12.40 7.63 0.27
N ALA A 103 -11.48 8.07 1.13
CA ALA A 103 -10.40 8.95 0.72
C ALA A 103 -9.27 8.14 0.06
N ALA A 104 -8.70 8.68 -1.02
CA ALA A 104 -7.53 8.11 -1.68
C ALA A 104 -6.43 9.17 -1.78
N ALA A 105 -5.18 8.74 -1.60
CA ALA A 105 -4.01 9.58 -1.82
C ALA A 105 -3.04 8.86 -2.76
N ALA A 106 -2.47 9.59 -3.73
CA ALA A 106 -1.40 9.07 -4.56
C ALA A 106 -0.08 9.16 -3.79
N LEU A 107 0.61 8.03 -3.62
CA LEU A 107 1.99 8.04 -3.14
C LEU A 107 2.87 8.53 -4.28
N THR A 108 3.35 9.77 -4.18
CA THR A 108 4.36 10.28 -5.12
C THR A 108 5.71 9.66 -4.74
N THR A 109 6.04 8.51 -5.34
CA THR A 109 7.43 8.03 -5.31
C THR A 109 8.28 9.09 -5.99
N GLY A 110 9.27 9.64 -5.29
CA GLY A 110 10.10 10.78 -5.71
C GLY A 110 11.04 10.50 -6.89
N GLY A 111 10.56 9.87 -7.96
CA GLY A 111 11.26 9.66 -9.21
C GLY A 111 10.32 9.99 -10.35
N GLY A 112 10.41 11.20 -10.89
CA GLY A 112 9.94 11.42 -12.25
C GLY A 112 10.67 10.48 -13.22
N PRO A 113 10.12 10.23 -14.42
CA PRO A 113 10.77 9.37 -15.40
C PRO A 113 12.20 9.86 -15.68
N THR A 114 13.19 9.07 -15.27
CA THR A 114 14.60 9.29 -15.65
C THR A 114 14.85 8.57 -16.98
N PRO A 115 15.60 9.18 -17.92
CA PRO A 115 15.95 8.51 -19.17
C PRO A 115 16.67 7.19 -18.88
N ALA A 116 16.11 6.08 -19.38
CA ALA A 116 16.74 4.77 -19.31
C ALA A 116 17.68 4.60 -20.51
N VAL A 117 18.88 4.06 -20.28
CA VAL A 117 19.81 3.65 -21.35
C VAL A 117 19.73 2.14 -21.52
N VAL A 118 19.29 1.69 -22.69
CA VAL A 118 19.33 0.27 -23.05
C VAL A 118 20.76 -0.10 -23.45
N ARG A 119 21.43 -0.93 -22.65
CA ARG A 119 22.75 -1.48 -22.98
C ARG A 119 22.60 -2.80 -23.74
N GLY A 120 22.80 -2.78 -25.05
CA GLY A 120 22.82 -3.99 -25.87
C GLY A 120 24.12 -4.78 -25.71
N THR A 121 24.07 -6.10 -25.93
CA THR A 121 25.25 -7.00 -25.94
C THR A 121 25.91 -7.13 -27.33
N LEU A 122 25.24 -6.65 -28.38
CA LEU A 122 25.76 -6.64 -29.74
C LEU A 122 26.86 -5.57 -29.88
N ARG A 123 27.88 -5.82 -30.71
CA ARG A 123 28.92 -4.82 -31.01
C ARG A 123 28.45 -3.91 -32.15
N PRO A 124 28.54 -2.57 -32.01
CA PRO A 124 28.19 -1.65 -33.08
C PRO A 124 29.13 -1.78 -34.30
N PRO A 125 28.69 -1.40 -35.52
CA PRO A 125 27.43 -0.71 -35.83
C PRO A 125 26.21 -1.65 -35.87
N PHE A 126 25.05 -1.12 -35.46
CA PHE A 126 23.75 -1.78 -35.60
C PHE A 126 23.05 -1.24 -36.85
N THR A 127 22.60 -2.13 -37.72
CA THR A 127 21.75 -1.77 -38.85
C THR A 127 20.29 -1.93 -38.44
N LEU A 128 19.56 -0.82 -38.30
CA LEU A 128 18.11 -0.79 -38.18
C LEU A 128 17.51 -0.27 -39.48
N ALA A 129 16.56 -1.01 -40.05
CA ALA A 129 15.79 -0.57 -41.20
C ALA A 129 14.47 0.07 -40.76
N ASP A 130 13.96 1.04 -41.52
CA ASP A 130 12.62 1.57 -41.33
C ASP A 130 11.58 0.43 -41.27
N GLY A 131 10.67 0.50 -40.29
CA GLY A 131 9.65 -0.51 -40.10
C GLY A 131 10.11 -1.75 -39.30
N GLN A 132 11.36 -1.83 -38.87
CA GLN A 132 11.83 -2.92 -38.02
C GLN A 132 11.20 -2.85 -36.62
N ARG A 133 10.73 -3.99 -36.10
CA ARG A 133 10.15 -4.08 -34.74
C ARG A 133 11.24 -4.26 -33.69
N LEU A 134 11.15 -3.49 -32.63
CA LEU A 134 11.94 -3.54 -31.42
C LEU A 134 11.03 -4.03 -30.29
N GLU A 135 11.29 -5.23 -29.82
CA GLU A 135 10.56 -5.82 -28.69
C GLU A 135 11.16 -5.30 -27.38
N VAL A 136 10.35 -4.64 -26.56
CA VAL A 136 10.78 -4.01 -25.31
C VAL A 136 9.98 -4.55 -24.13
N SER A 137 10.66 -5.17 -23.17
CA SER A 137 10.07 -5.62 -21.91
C SER A 137 10.72 -4.91 -20.72
N SER A 138 9.92 -4.40 -19.78
CA SER A 138 10.42 -3.88 -18.49
C SER A 138 10.10 -4.85 -17.36
N ASN A 139 11.09 -5.21 -16.54
CA ASN A 139 10.91 -6.03 -15.33
C ASN A 139 10.19 -7.37 -15.56
N GLY A 140 10.38 -8.00 -16.72
CA GLY A 140 9.75 -9.30 -17.05
C GLY A 140 8.26 -9.21 -17.39
N ALA A 141 7.71 -8.01 -17.59
CA ALA A 141 6.38 -7.82 -18.15
C ALA A 141 6.32 -8.31 -19.60
N GLU A 142 5.09 -8.51 -20.10
CA GLU A 142 4.82 -8.81 -21.50
C GLU A 142 5.49 -7.76 -22.39
N ALA A 143 6.17 -8.23 -23.44
CA ALA A 143 6.94 -7.36 -24.29
C ALA A 143 6.04 -6.53 -25.19
N VAL A 144 6.44 -5.29 -25.42
CA VAL A 144 5.75 -4.35 -26.29
C VAL A 144 6.57 -4.14 -27.55
N ASP A 145 5.94 -4.29 -28.70
CA ASP A 145 6.54 -3.98 -30.00
C ASP A 145 6.55 -2.46 -30.23
N VAL A 146 7.75 -1.92 -30.44
CA VAL A 146 7.97 -0.55 -30.90
C VAL A 146 8.52 -0.60 -32.32
N VAL A 147 7.91 0.12 -33.25
CA VAL A 147 8.41 0.18 -34.64
C VAL A 147 9.49 1.25 -34.73
N PHE A 148 10.69 0.88 -35.19
CA PHE A 148 11.72 1.84 -35.55
C PHE A 148 11.28 2.57 -36.83
N SER A 149 11.04 3.87 -36.71
CA SER A 149 10.83 4.77 -37.84
C SER A 149 12.12 5.55 -38.10
N GLY A 150 12.75 5.33 -39.25
CA GLY A 150 14.01 5.97 -39.58
C GLY A 150 14.20 6.05 -41.08
N THR A 151 14.31 7.27 -41.61
CA THR A 151 14.66 7.43 -43.04
C THR A 151 16.16 7.24 -43.20
N ALA A 152 16.59 6.43 -44.16
CA ALA A 152 18.00 6.29 -44.49
C ALA A 152 18.60 7.66 -44.82
N ALA A 153 19.67 8.03 -44.13
CA ALA A 153 20.39 9.25 -44.45
C ALA A 153 21.04 9.10 -45.83
N SER A 154 20.57 9.86 -46.81
CA SER A 154 21.16 9.93 -48.15
C SER A 154 21.95 11.24 -48.30
N VAL A 155 23.13 11.17 -48.91
CA VAL A 155 23.85 12.38 -49.33
C VAL A 155 23.44 12.69 -50.77
N SER A 156 22.79 13.84 -50.99
CA SER A 156 22.62 14.35 -52.34
C SER A 156 23.96 14.90 -52.83
N ALA A 157 24.51 14.30 -53.88
CA ALA A 157 25.77 14.72 -54.46
C ALA A 157 25.50 15.34 -55.83
N GLY A 158 26.04 16.54 -56.09
CA GLY A 158 25.80 17.27 -57.33
C GLY A 158 26.41 16.61 -58.58
N ARG A 159 27.21 15.54 -58.42
CA ARG A 159 27.81 14.75 -59.51
C ARG A 159 27.79 13.24 -59.20
N PRO A 160 27.93 12.34 -60.18
CA PRO A 160 28.24 10.93 -59.91
C PRO A 160 29.66 10.80 -59.33
N GLY A 161 29.83 9.98 -58.28
CA GLY A 161 31.14 9.70 -57.65
C GLY A 161 32.04 8.78 -58.50
N PRO A 162 33.26 8.44 -58.03
CA PRO A 162 33.74 8.54 -56.64
C PRO A 162 34.30 9.93 -56.26
N TYR A 163 34.17 10.27 -54.97
CA TYR A 163 34.69 11.51 -54.38
C TYR A 163 35.93 11.23 -53.54
N THR A 164 37.06 11.80 -53.92
CA THR A 164 38.29 11.73 -53.13
C THR A 164 38.18 12.65 -51.92
N LEU A 165 38.26 12.06 -50.72
CA LEU A 165 38.37 12.80 -49.46
C LEU A 165 39.84 12.83 -49.03
N THR A 166 40.37 14.01 -48.72
CA THR A 166 41.76 14.17 -48.26
C THR A 166 41.81 14.30 -46.75
N ALA A 167 42.90 13.83 -46.12
CA ALA A 167 43.11 13.97 -44.68
C ALA A 167 43.01 15.45 -44.23
N GLY A 168 42.19 15.71 -43.22
CA GLY A 168 41.91 17.06 -42.71
C GLY A 168 40.68 17.74 -43.33
N GLN A 169 39.98 17.09 -44.26
CA GLN A 169 38.74 17.63 -44.83
C GLN A 169 37.58 17.53 -43.81
N SER A 170 37.01 18.69 -43.46
CA SER A 170 35.83 18.77 -42.58
C SER A 170 34.55 18.55 -43.37
N LEU A 171 33.83 17.46 -43.08
CA LEU A 171 32.48 17.23 -43.61
C LEU A 171 31.47 17.75 -42.59
N ARG A 172 30.60 18.67 -43.03
CA ARG A 172 29.50 19.16 -42.21
C ARG A 172 28.33 18.21 -42.36
N VAL A 173 28.23 17.25 -41.43
CA VAL A 173 27.05 16.39 -41.32
C VAL A 173 25.99 17.14 -40.54
N ARG A 174 24.79 17.24 -41.10
CA ARG A 174 23.61 17.76 -40.41
C ARG A 174 22.61 16.62 -40.35
N VAL A 175 22.14 16.31 -39.15
CA VAL A 175 21.02 15.40 -38.93
C VAL A 175 19.81 16.30 -38.73
N ASP A 176 18.76 16.13 -39.53
CA ASP A 176 17.59 17.01 -39.49
C ASP A 176 16.82 16.87 -38.16
N ASP A 177 16.39 18.01 -37.62
CA ASP A 177 15.62 18.21 -36.37
C ASP A 177 16.09 17.47 -35.09
N GLY A 178 17.35 17.07 -35.04
CA GLY A 178 18.00 16.64 -33.79
C GLY A 178 18.26 17.83 -32.87
N ARG A 179 17.59 17.86 -31.71
CA ARG A 179 18.01 18.65 -30.56
C ARG A 179 19.30 18.08 -29.97
#